data_AF-S9QVL3-F1
#
_entry.id   AF-S9QVL3-F1
#
_cell.length_a   1.000
_cell.length_b   1.000
_cell.length_c   1.000
_cell.angle_alpha   90.00
_cell.angle_beta   90.00
_cell.angle_gamma   90.00
#
_symmetry.space_group_name_H-M   'P 1'
#
loop_
_entity.id
_entity.type
_entity.pdbx_description
1 polymer ?
#
loop_
_entity_poly.entity_id
_entity_poly.type
_entity_poly.pdbx_seq_one_letter_code
_entity_poly.pdbx_strand_id
1 'polypeptide(L)'
;MYLQHTYGLSDEAVVARWIENPYFRHFTGETFFQHQPPIHPSSLSRWRDRICEEGAEWLLTKTIEAGRSAGVVDDDRLSRVSVDTTVMEKNIAHPTDARLFEKARAKLVALAKDLGIDLAQTYARKAPRLAQQIGRYAHARQFKRMRKALRTLRGYADRVMRDICR
;
A
#
# COMPACT_ATOMS: atom_id res chain seq x y z
N MET A 1 -6.59 -13.77 -4.93
CA MET A 1 -7.55 -12.68 -4.67
C MET A 1 -8.74 -13.14 -3.83
N TYR A 2 -9.57 -14.11 -4.27
CA TYR A 2 -10.76 -14.51 -3.49
C TYR A 2 -10.45 -15.01 -2.08
N LEU A 3 -9.58 -16.02 -1.94
CA LEU A 3 -9.16 -16.53 -0.62
C LEU A 3 -8.50 -15.47 0.27
N GLN A 4 -7.83 -14.49 -0.35
CA GLN A 4 -7.23 -13.38 0.38
C GLN A 4 -8.31 -12.46 0.96
N HIS A 5 -9.30 -12.10 0.13
CA HIS A 5 -10.40 -11.21 0.50
C HIS A 5 -11.36 -11.87 1.51
N THR A 6 -11.77 -13.12 1.28
CA THR A 6 -12.69 -13.85 2.16
C THR A 6 -12.16 -14.01 3.59
N TYR A 7 -10.84 -14.13 3.76
CA TYR A 7 -10.22 -14.36 5.06
C TYR A 7 -9.36 -13.19 5.57
N GLY A 8 -9.36 -12.05 4.88
CA GLY A 8 -8.59 -10.86 5.28
C GLY A 8 -7.07 -11.10 5.39
N LEU A 9 -6.49 -11.86 4.46
CA LEU A 9 -5.08 -12.28 4.52
C LEU A 9 -4.15 -11.33 3.73
N SER A 10 -2.86 -11.28 4.09
CA SER A 10 -1.82 -10.70 3.22
C SER A 10 -1.46 -11.64 2.07
N ASP A 11 -0.70 -11.16 1.09
CA ASP A 11 -0.20 -11.98 -0.03
C ASP A 11 0.70 -13.14 0.49
N GLU A 12 1.52 -12.89 1.50
CA GLU A 12 2.36 -13.90 2.15
C GLU A 12 1.51 -14.89 2.96
N ALA A 13 0.55 -14.37 3.73
CA ALA A 13 -0.30 -15.18 4.59
C ALA A 13 -1.21 -16.13 3.80
N VAL A 14 -1.75 -15.69 2.65
CA VAL A 14 -2.57 -16.56 1.80
C VAL A 14 -1.74 -17.69 1.17
N VAL A 15 -0.51 -17.40 0.75
CA VAL A 15 0.40 -18.41 0.18
C VAL A 15 0.87 -19.39 1.26
N ALA A 16 1.21 -18.92 2.45
CA ALA A 16 1.57 -19.79 3.57
C ALA A 16 0.40 -20.70 3.97
N ARG A 17 -0.81 -20.13 4.13
CA ARG A 17 -2.01 -20.88 4.49
C ARG A 17 -2.44 -21.88 3.42
N TRP A 18 -2.13 -21.63 2.15
CA TRP A 18 -2.37 -22.59 1.07
C TRP A 18 -1.58 -23.89 1.26
N ILE A 19 -0.37 -23.82 1.81
CA ILE A 19 0.47 -24.99 2.12
C ILE A 19 -0.07 -25.76 3.34
N GLU A 20 -0.95 -25.19 4.16
CA GLU A 20 -1.46 -25.90 5.34
C GLU A 20 -2.90 -26.36 5.15
N ASN A 21 -3.65 -25.72 4.25
CA ASN A 21 -5.09 -25.90 4.13
C ASN A 21 -5.48 -26.68 2.85
N PRO A 22 -5.92 -27.96 2.97
CA PRO A 22 -6.38 -28.76 1.82
C PRO A 22 -7.53 -28.12 1.05
N TYR A 23 -8.42 -27.37 1.71
CA TYR A 23 -9.53 -26.68 1.04
C TYR A 23 -9.04 -25.56 0.13
N PHE A 24 -7.98 -24.86 0.52
CA PHE A 24 -7.40 -23.80 -0.32
C PHE A 24 -6.80 -24.39 -1.58
N ARG A 25 -6.15 -25.54 -1.46
CA ARG A 25 -5.56 -26.26 -2.59
C ARG A 25 -6.61 -26.82 -3.53
N HIS A 26 -7.63 -27.48 -2.97
CA HIS A 26 -8.75 -28.00 -3.75
C HIS A 26 -9.46 -26.87 -4.51
N PHE A 27 -9.70 -25.75 -3.83
CA PHE A 27 -10.30 -24.57 -4.46
C PHE A 27 -9.46 -24.02 -5.62
N THR A 28 -8.12 -24.06 -5.51
CA THR A 28 -7.22 -23.65 -6.61
C THR A 28 -7.03 -24.71 -7.69
N GLY A 29 -7.73 -25.85 -7.62
CA GLY A 29 -7.69 -26.90 -8.64
C GLY A 29 -6.61 -27.97 -8.41
N GLU A 30 -5.97 -28.00 -7.24
CA GLU A 30 -5.02 -29.07 -6.92
C GLU A 30 -5.73 -30.37 -6.56
N THR A 31 -5.21 -31.48 -7.07
CA THR A 31 -5.70 -32.83 -6.81
C THR A 31 -4.86 -33.58 -5.77
N PHE A 32 -3.61 -33.16 -5.56
CA PHE A 32 -2.67 -33.83 -4.66
C PHE A 32 -2.13 -32.91 -3.57
N PHE A 33 -1.64 -33.50 -2.49
CA PHE A 33 -1.03 -32.76 -1.39
C PHE A 33 0.37 -32.27 -1.79
N GLN A 34 0.60 -30.95 -1.74
CA GLN A 34 1.90 -30.32 -2.01
C GLN A 34 2.46 -29.65 -0.76
N HIS A 35 3.76 -29.79 -0.51
CA HIS A 35 4.44 -29.14 0.62
C HIS A 35 5.11 -27.81 0.24
N GLN A 36 5.13 -27.48 -1.06
CA GLN A 36 5.77 -26.27 -1.55
C GLN A 36 4.71 -25.20 -1.87
N PRO A 37 5.04 -23.91 -1.70
CA PRO A 37 4.18 -22.85 -2.17
C PRO A 37 4.01 -22.93 -3.69
N PRO A 38 2.80 -22.69 -4.22
CA PRO A 38 2.53 -22.80 -5.66
C PRO A 38 3.18 -21.64 -6.44
N ILE A 39 3.37 -20.51 -5.77
CA ILE A 39 3.98 -19.29 -6.30
C ILE A 39 4.71 -18.53 -5.19
N HIS A 40 5.63 -17.66 -5.58
CA HIS A 40 6.17 -16.66 -4.67
C HIS A 40 5.11 -15.59 -4.33
N PRO A 41 4.99 -15.10 -3.08
CA PRO A 41 3.97 -14.11 -2.69
C PRO A 41 3.96 -12.84 -3.55
N SER A 42 5.14 -12.33 -3.92
CA SER A 42 5.25 -11.15 -4.80
C SER A 42 4.71 -11.36 -6.22
N SER A 43 4.44 -12.60 -6.64
CA SER A 43 3.75 -12.87 -7.90
C SER A 43 2.30 -12.41 -7.85
N LEU A 44 1.65 -12.39 -6.68
CA LEU A 44 0.27 -11.92 -6.54
C LEU A 44 0.16 -10.41 -6.80
N SER A 45 1.05 -9.60 -6.22
CA SER A 45 1.08 -8.16 -6.47
C SER A 45 1.42 -7.83 -7.93
N ARG A 46 2.44 -8.49 -8.50
CA ARG A 46 2.80 -8.31 -9.92
C ARG A 46 1.68 -8.73 -10.87
N TRP A 47 0.93 -9.79 -10.53
CA TRP A 47 -0.20 -10.22 -11.33
C TRP A 47 -1.34 -9.22 -11.27
N ARG A 48 -1.66 -8.68 -10.09
CA ARG A 48 -2.64 -7.60 -9.92
C ARG A 48 -2.28 -6.37 -10.75
N ASP A 49 -1.01 -5.96 -10.72
CA ASP A 49 -0.53 -4.84 -11.53
C ASP A 49 -0.67 -5.10 -13.05
N ARG A 50 -0.48 -6.36 -13.47
CA ARG A 50 -0.57 -6.76 -14.88
C ARG A 50 -2.00 -6.79 -15.41
N ILE A 51 -2.93 -7.33 -14.62
CA ILE A 51 -4.35 -7.40 -15.04
C ILE A 51 -5.04 -6.04 -14.93
N CYS A 52 -4.52 -5.15 -14.08
CA CYS A 52 -5.05 -3.83 -13.80
C CYS A 52 -6.55 -3.82 -13.45
N GLU A 53 -7.19 -2.66 -13.59
CA GLU A 53 -8.62 -2.48 -13.32
C GLU A 53 -9.49 -3.29 -14.28
N GLU A 54 -9.17 -3.25 -15.57
CA GLU A 54 -9.89 -3.97 -16.64
C GLU A 54 -9.96 -5.48 -16.36
N GLY A 55 -8.84 -6.09 -15.95
CA GLY A 55 -8.82 -7.50 -15.63
C GLY A 55 -9.50 -7.84 -14.30
N ALA A 56 -9.55 -6.91 -13.35
CA ALA A 56 -10.32 -7.08 -12.12
C ALA A 56 -11.83 -7.09 -12.41
N GLU A 57 -12.31 -6.19 -13.29
CA GLU A 57 -13.71 -6.18 -13.75
C GLU A 57 -14.07 -7.46 -14.49
N TRP A 58 -13.15 -7.96 -15.32
CA TRP A 58 -13.35 -9.22 -16.04
C TRP A 58 -13.48 -10.42 -15.07
N LEU A 59 -12.63 -10.49 -14.05
CA LEU A 59 -12.72 -11.54 -13.01
C LEU A 59 -14.02 -11.48 -12.24
N LEU A 60 -14.49 -10.27 -11.90
CA LEU A 60 -15.78 -10.07 -11.25
C LEU A 60 -16.92 -10.58 -12.15
N THR A 61 -16.89 -10.23 -13.43
CA THR A 61 -17.89 -10.67 -14.43
C THR A 61 -17.96 -12.20 -14.49
N LYS A 62 -16.80 -12.87 -14.59
CA LYS A 62 -16.75 -14.35 -14.60
C LYS A 62 -17.22 -14.99 -13.31
N THR A 63 -17.02 -14.32 -12.17
CA THR A 63 -17.52 -14.79 -10.88
C THR A 63 -19.05 -14.77 -10.84
N ILE A 64 -19.66 -13.70 -11.35
CA ILE A 64 -21.12 -13.55 -11.42
C ILE A 64 -21.70 -14.60 -12.37
N GLU A 65 -21.12 -14.79 -13.56
CA GLU A 65 -21.53 -15.81 -14.52
C GLU A 65 -21.45 -17.23 -13.93
N ALA A 66 -20.36 -17.55 -13.21
CA ALA A 66 -20.21 -18.83 -12.53
C ALA A 66 -21.26 -19.02 -11.42
N GLY A 67 -21.53 -17.97 -10.64
CA GLY A 67 -22.55 -17.96 -9.60
C GLY A 67 -23.96 -18.19 -10.14
N ARG A 68 -24.30 -17.58 -11.29
CA ARG A 68 -25.54 -17.83 -12.03
C ARG A 68 -25.63 -19.29 -12.50
N SER A 69 -24.57 -19.79 -13.13
CA SER A 69 -24.53 -21.16 -13.66
C SER A 69 -24.65 -22.22 -12.57
N ALA A 70 -24.12 -21.95 -11.38
CA ALA A 70 -24.23 -22.83 -10.21
C ALA A 70 -25.56 -22.68 -9.44
N GLY A 71 -26.44 -21.76 -9.84
CA GLY A 71 -27.70 -21.48 -9.13
C GLY A 71 -27.53 -20.82 -7.76
N VAL A 72 -26.35 -20.28 -7.46
CA VAL A 72 -26.01 -19.64 -6.18
C VAL A 72 -26.40 -18.16 -6.17
N VAL A 73 -26.49 -17.55 -7.36
CA VAL A 73 -26.79 -16.12 -7.55
C VAL A 73 -28.05 -15.97 -8.40
N ASP A 74 -29.02 -15.23 -7.87
CA ASP A 74 -30.27 -14.86 -8.55
C ASP A 74 -30.18 -13.42 -9.09
N ASP A 75 -30.82 -13.18 -10.22
CA ASP A 75 -30.80 -11.87 -10.91
C ASP A 75 -31.46 -10.78 -10.09
N ASP A 76 -32.51 -11.11 -9.34
CA ASP A 76 -33.15 -10.19 -8.40
C ASP A 76 -32.18 -9.72 -7.30
N ARG A 77 -31.22 -10.56 -6.89
CA ARG A 77 -30.20 -10.16 -5.90
C ARG A 77 -29.13 -9.27 -6.49
N LEU A 78 -28.83 -9.40 -7.80
CA LEU A 78 -27.86 -8.53 -8.49
C LEU A 78 -28.41 -7.12 -8.73
N SER A 79 -29.73 -6.93 -8.67
CA SER A 79 -30.35 -5.59 -8.76
C SER A 79 -30.02 -4.68 -7.57
N ARG A 80 -29.51 -5.24 -6.47
CA ARG A 80 -29.20 -4.51 -5.23
C ARG A 80 -27.73 -4.65 -4.87
N VAL A 81 -27.00 -3.54 -4.93
CA VAL A 81 -25.62 -3.47 -4.44
C VAL A 81 -25.63 -3.08 -2.97
N SER A 82 -25.20 -3.97 -2.08
CA SER A 82 -24.95 -3.65 -0.68
C SER A 82 -23.47 -3.34 -0.51
N VAL A 83 -23.15 -2.05 -0.34
CA VAL A 83 -21.78 -1.60 -0.05
C VAL A 83 -21.64 -1.49 1.47
N ASP A 84 -20.70 -2.22 2.05
CA ASP A 84 -20.37 -2.04 3.47
C ASP A 84 -19.85 -0.61 3.67
N THR A 85 -20.39 0.13 4.64
CA THR A 85 -20.03 1.53 4.90
C THR A 85 -18.58 1.71 5.38
N THR A 86 -17.86 0.62 5.60
CA THR A 86 -16.40 0.62 5.81
C THR A 86 -15.60 0.98 4.55
N VAL A 87 -16.24 0.96 3.37
CA VAL A 87 -15.75 1.58 2.12
C VAL A 87 -16.13 3.06 2.06
N MET A 88 -16.27 3.73 3.21
CA MET A 88 -16.11 5.18 3.21
C MET A 88 -14.68 5.49 2.76
N GLU A 89 -14.52 6.43 1.83
CA GLU A 89 -13.30 7.21 1.73
C GLU A 89 -13.12 7.91 3.07
N LYS A 90 -12.48 7.21 4.02
CA LYS A 90 -11.91 7.88 5.17
C LYS A 90 -10.93 8.87 4.56
N ASN A 91 -11.12 10.15 4.87
CA ASN A 91 -10.18 11.20 4.54
C ASN A 91 -8.89 11.05 5.38
N ILE A 92 -8.31 9.85 5.35
CA ILE A 92 -7.01 9.51 5.91
C ILE A 92 -6.01 9.90 4.84
N ALA A 93 -5.30 11.01 5.08
CA ALA A 93 -4.11 11.31 4.31
C ALA A 93 -3.04 10.25 4.64
N HIS A 94 -2.83 9.29 3.72
CA HIS A 94 -1.77 8.30 3.86
C HIS A 94 -0.41 9.01 4.08
N PRO A 95 0.45 8.48 4.97
CA PRO A 95 1.74 9.10 5.24
C PRO A 95 2.60 9.04 3.98
N THR A 96 2.89 10.21 3.40
CA THR A 96 3.85 10.30 2.29
C THR A 96 5.26 10.45 2.86
N ASP A 97 6.24 9.88 2.18
CA ASP A 97 7.66 10.01 2.54
C ASP A 97 8.05 11.47 2.78
N ALA A 98 7.53 12.40 1.97
CA ALA A 98 7.78 13.83 2.14
C ALA A 98 7.28 14.37 3.49
N ARG A 99 6.07 14.00 3.91
CA ARG A 99 5.52 14.38 5.23
C ARG A 99 6.31 13.71 6.35
N LEU A 100 6.73 12.47 6.17
CA LEU A 100 7.50 11.74 7.18
C LEU A 100 8.88 12.38 7.40
N PHE A 101 9.62 12.71 6.34
CA PHE A 101 10.93 13.35 6.46
C PHE A 101 10.85 14.76 7.08
N GLU A 102 9.85 15.56 6.70
CA GLU A 102 9.65 16.88 7.31
C GLU A 102 9.33 16.75 8.81
N LYS A 103 8.39 15.86 9.15
CA LYS A 103 7.99 15.60 10.54
C LYS A 103 9.15 15.08 11.38
N ALA A 104 9.97 14.18 10.83
CA ALA A 104 11.17 13.67 11.50
C ALA A 104 12.15 14.82 11.79
N ARG A 105 12.50 15.64 10.78
CA ARG A 105 13.34 16.83 10.98
C ARG A 105 12.75 17.78 12.02
N ALA A 106 11.45 18.07 11.96
CA ALA A 106 10.80 18.97 12.91
C ALA A 106 10.91 18.47 14.35
N LYS A 107 10.66 17.17 14.56
CA LYS A 107 10.81 16.54 15.88
C LYS A 107 12.25 16.56 16.38
N LEU A 108 13.22 16.24 15.53
CA LEU A 108 14.64 16.28 15.89
C LEU A 108 15.07 17.70 16.31
N VAL A 109 14.64 18.73 15.58
CA VAL A 109 14.94 20.12 15.93
C VAL A 109 14.28 20.55 17.24
N ALA A 110 13.03 20.13 17.50
CA ALA A 110 12.36 20.41 18.75
C ALA A 110 13.09 19.75 19.93
N LEU A 111 13.43 18.46 19.79
CA LEU A 111 14.16 17.72 20.82
C LEU A 111 15.54 18.32 21.10
N ALA A 112 16.29 18.70 20.05
CA ALA A 112 17.58 19.37 20.22
C ALA A 112 17.44 20.68 21.01
N LYS A 113 16.39 21.47 20.73
CA LYS A 113 16.10 22.70 21.47
C LYS A 113 15.78 22.43 22.93
N ASP A 114 14.96 21.43 23.22
CA ASP A 114 14.57 21.06 24.59
C ASP A 114 15.78 20.58 25.41
N LEU A 115 16.75 19.93 24.75
CA LEU A 115 17.99 19.47 25.36
C LEU A 115 19.12 20.51 25.36
N GLY A 116 18.88 21.72 24.83
CA GLY A 116 19.91 22.77 24.75
C GLY A 116 21.06 22.47 23.78
N ILE A 117 20.84 21.61 22.78
CA ILE A 117 21.82 21.28 21.75
C ILE A 117 21.74 22.31 20.63
N ASP A 118 22.85 23.02 20.40
CA ASP A 118 22.98 23.98 19.30
C ASP A 118 23.20 23.26 17.97
N LEU A 119 22.24 23.42 17.05
CA LEU A 119 22.30 22.86 15.69
C LEU A 119 22.90 23.86 14.72
N ALA A 120 23.88 23.44 13.92
CA ALA A 120 24.45 24.26 12.86
C ALA A 120 23.40 24.66 11.81
N GLN A 121 22.46 23.75 11.51
CA GLN A 121 21.36 24.07 10.61
C GLN A 121 20.10 23.24 10.84
N THR A 122 18.96 23.91 11.04
CA THR A 122 17.67 23.27 11.33
C THR A 122 16.81 22.97 10.10
N TYR A 123 17.08 23.64 8.97
CA TYR A 123 16.29 23.59 7.73
C TYR A 123 14.79 23.96 7.87
N ALA A 124 14.38 24.61 8.97
CA ALA A 124 12.98 24.89 9.29
C ALA A 124 12.23 25.70 8.22
N ARG A 125 12.93 26.53 7.44
CA ARG A 125 12.33 27.31 6.33
C ARG A 125 12.29 26.56 5.00
N LYS A 126 13.27 25.69 4.74
CA LYS A 126 13.44 25.01 3.44
C LYS A 126 12.65 23.71 3.37
N ALA A 127 12.64 22.92 4.44
CA ALA A 127 12.03 21.60 4.46
C ALA A 127 10.49 21.62 4.23
N PRO A 128 9.70 22.49 4.89
CA PRO A 128 8.25 22.53 4.66
C PRO A 128 7.87 22.92 3.24
N ARG A 129 8.57 23.92 2.67
CA ARG A 129 8.35 24.37 1.28
C ARG A 129 8.66 23.26 0.28
N LEU A 130 9.76 22.53 0.51
CA LEU A 130 10.14 21.41 -0.35
C LEU A 130 9.15 20.24 -0.23
N ALA A 131 8.66 19.93 0.97
CA ALA A 131 7.63 18.91 1.18
C ALA A 131 6.34 19.24 0.42
N GLN A 132 5.89 20.50 0.46
CA GLN A 132 4.73 20.95 -0.32
C GLN A 132 4.98 20.84 -1.83
N GLN A 133 6.17 21.22 -2.29
CA GLN A 133 6.56 21.14 -3.70
C GLN A 133 6.60 19.71 -4.23
N ILE A 134 7.02 18.74 -3.41
CA ILE A 134 6.98 17.30 -3.76
C ILE A 134 5.54 16.87 -4.07
N GLY A 135 4.57 17.28 -3.27
CA GLY A 135 3.14 17.02 -3.54
C GLY A 135 2.68 17.61 -4.87
N ARG A 136 3.12 18.84 -5.20
CA ARG A 136 2.80 19.48 -6.48
C ARG A 136 3.42 18.74 -7.67
N TYR A 137 4.64 18.23 -7.54
CA TYR A 137 5.26 17.41 -8.59
C TYR A 137 4.55 16.07 -8.77
N ALA A 138 4.10 15.44 -7.69
CA ALA A 138 3.31 14.21 -7.76
C ALA A 138 1.99 14.46 -8.52
N HIS A 139 1.27 15.52 -8.15
CA HIS A 139 0.02 15.93 -8.80
C HIS A 139 0.22 16.19 -10.31
N ALA A 140 1.30 16.90 -10.68
CA ALA A 140 1.64 17.16 -12.09
C ALA A 140 2.28 15.96 -12.83
N ARG A 141 2.34 14.77 -12.22
CA ARG A 141 3.00 13.56 -12.75
C ARG A 141 4.48 13.74 -13.09
N GLN A 142 5.16 14.74 -12.50
CA GLN A 142 6.57 15.05 -12.71
C GLN A 142 7.49 14.20 -11.80
N PHE A 143 7.40 12.87 -11.91
CA PHE A 143 8.03 11.95 -10.95
C PHE A 143 9.56 12.06 -10.88
N LYS A 144 10.26 12.41 -11.98
CA LYS A 144 11.71 12.64 -11.96
C LYS A 144 12.09 13.82 -11.04
N ARG A 145 11.35 14.92 -11.12
CA ARG A 145 11.54 16.11 -10.26
C ARG A 145 11.13 15.81 -8.82
N MET A 146 10.02 15.12 -8.64
CA MET A 146 9.53 14.64 -7.34
C MET A 146 10.60 13.84 -6.59
N ARG A 147 11.19 12.81 -7.23
CA ARG A 147 12.21 11.96 -6.61
C ARG A 147 13.48 12.74 -6.24
N LYS A 148 13.90 13.71 -7.07
CA LYS A 148 15.04 14.59 -6.76
C LYS A 148 14.77 15.44 -5.53
N ALA A 149 13.59 16.07 -5.46
CA ALA A 149 13.17 16.86 -4.31
C ALA A 149 13.06 16.01 -3.03
N LEU A 150 12.52 14.79 -3.14
CA LEU A 150 12.43 13.85 -2.02
C LEU A 150 13.82 13.48 -1.46
N ARG A 151 14.79 13.21 -2.34
CA ARG A 151 16.18 12.92 -1.94
C ARG A 151 16.82 14.10 -1.19
N THR A 152 16.57 15.33 -1.64
CA THR A 152 17.03 16.54 -0.96
C THR A 152 16.38 16.68 0.42
N LEU A 153 15.08 16.43 0.54
CA LEU A 153 14.35 16.52 1.80
C LEU A 153 14.84 15.49 2.82
N ARG A 154 15.05 14.23 2.39
CA ARG A 154 15.73 13.21 3.20
C ARG A 154 17.09 13.70 3.67
N GLY A 155 17.88 14.28 2.77
CA GLY A 155 19.19 14.85 3.11
C GLY A 155 19.15 15.93 4.20
N TYR A 156 18.07 16.71 4.31
CA TYR A 156 17.91 17.67 5.41
C TYR A 156 17.69 16.98 6.74
N ALA A 157 16.81 15.97 6.79
CA ALA A 157 16.59 15.18 8.00
C ALA A 157 17.87 14.45 8.44
N ASP A 158 18.56 13.79 7.49
CA ASP A 158 19.81 13.06 7.76
C ASP A 158 20.95 13.97 8.23
N ARG A 159 20.97 15.24 7.82
CA ARG A 159 21.96 16.23 8.30
C ARG A 159 21.66 16.67 9.73
N VAL A 160 20.40 16.96 10.05
CA VAL A 160 20.00 17.32 11.41
C VAL A 160 20.31 16.16 12.37
N MET A 161 19.96 14.93 12.00
CA MET A 161 20.25 13.75 12.81
C MET A 161 21.75 13.60 13.07
N ARG A 162 22.58 13.73 12.03
CA ARG A 162 24.04 13.65 12.19
C ARG A 162 24.63 14.76 13.03
N ASP A 163 24.02 15.95 13.02
CA ASP A 163 24.47 17.07 13.85
C ASP A 163 24.17 16.82 15.33
N ILE A 164 23.04 16.19 15.64
CA ILE A 164 22.67 15.79 17.01
C ILE A 164 23.57 14.66 17.53
N CYS A 165 24.00 13.74 16.66
CA CYS A 165 24.87 12.61 17.04
C CYS A 165 26.35 12.96 17.18
N ARG A 166 26.75 14.23 17.01
CA ARG A 166 28.14 14.68 17.21
C ARG A 166 28.45 14.85 18.68
#